data_AF-A0A9P7CX05-F1
#
_entry.id   AF-A0A9P7CX05-F1
#
_cell.length_a   1.000
_cell.length_b   1.000
_cell.length_c   1.000
_cell.angle_alpha   90.00
_cell.angle_beta   90.00
_cell.angle_gamma   90.00
#
_symmetry.space_group_name_H-M   'P 1'
#
loop_
_entity.id
_entity.type
_entity.pdbx_description
1 polymer ?
#
loop_
_entity_poly.entity_id
_entity_poly.type
_entity_poly.pdbx_seq_one_letter_code
_entity_poly.pdbx_strand_id
1 'polypeptide(L)'
;MFWYGIRPRRMRRLSYRVVMIILICVTVIWLCSTSTPVSRSKSAAWVVAAEILDTLDVTVDAYIRPAMNPSLQAKESFSARLLEQDAAAQQLLRCFSGLSQFSSCSWSHSAIDTTSASPVLPSTVLPSDDTQIRNVSGSRIKPISCLCSSLAGKRLTMVGGDHVYRFHNLLLDHQKRSEGKRFPCLGKEFCTHHHLCLQAARNNPVLKEELMRYIRSPSVEELVQTSSSLVNYVLSDTLLTLPDPEAPEYSVPYIHAFSGVRSRETYWIASARKADILILGRGPLSAPPSTYTGNWSFLSDFPSYTGSYHVKIPSFASPIPKPLQIVDAAVHATLSVFLPEIQHTLDVLRANGCFNRKKKVIWLVSQSRLPWNGRGQKKAFLRTYLPPSGQGDSSPGDPKVVLLRHLAALSTDERLEDPWTLYYNVQGMSFD
;
A
#
# COMPACT_ATOMS: atom_id res chain seq x y z
N MET A 1 50.01 -18.10 6.50
CA MET A 1 48.71 -18.44 7.11
C MET A 1 47.87 -17.15 7.15
N PHE A 2 46.81 -17.14 6.35
CA PHE A 2 45.78 -16.11 6.05
C PHE A 2 45.95 -14.65 6.53
N TRP A 3 46.11 -13.75 5.54
CA TRP A 3 45.74 -12.33 5.60
C TRP A 3 44.60 -12.05 4.62
N TYR A 4 43.69 -11.16 5.03
CA TYR A 4 42.42 -10.81 4.39
C TYR A 4 42.58 -10.12 3.02
N GLY A 5 41.90 -10.66 2.00
CA GLY A 5 41.68 -10.00 0.72
C GLY A 5 40.36 -9.23 0.71
N ILE A 6 40.43 -7.90 0.77
CA ILE A 6 39.30 -7.00 0.51
C ILE A 6 39.13 -6.89 -1.01
N ARG A 7 38.00 -7.36 -1.55
CA ARG A 7 37.63 -7.18 -2.97
C ARG A 7 36.95 -5.82 -3.18
N PRO A 8 37.41 -4.96 -4.11
CA PRO A 8 36.64 -3.83 -4.59
C PRO A 8 35.82 -4.27 -5.81
N ARG A 9 34.57 -4.70 -5.62
CA ARG A 9 33.62 -4.97 -6.70
C ARG A 9 32.33 -4.18 -6.51
N ARG A 10 32.40 -2.84 -6.57
CA ARG A 10 31.23 -1.97 -6.82
C ARG A 10 31.61 -0.50 -7.10
N MET A 11 32.52 -0.26 -8.05
CA MET A 11 32.80 1.12 -8.51
C MET A 11 33.31 1.22 -9.96
N ARG A 12 33.07 0.21 -10.82
CA ARG A 12 33.63 0.19 -12.18
C ARG A 12 32.64 0.42 -13.33
N ARG A 13 31.33 0.57 -13.07
CA ARG A 13 30.33 0.78 -14.16
C ARG A 13 29.90 2.23 -14.35
N LEU A 14 30.06 3.10 -13.35
CA LEU A 14 29.70 4.52 -13.49
C LEU A 14 30.79 5.34 -14.21
N SER A 15 32.06 4.94 -14.17
CA SER A 15 33.13 5.75 -14.76
C SER A 15 33.20 5.67 -16.28
N TYR A 16 32.78 4.56 -16.91
CA TYR A 16 32.98 4.38 -18.36
C TYR A 16 32.05 5.28 -19.19
N ARG A 17 30.80 5.49 -18.76
CA ARG A 17 29.84 6.35 -19.46
C ARG A 17 30.18 7.82 -19.29
N VAL A 18 30.58 8.23 -18.09
CA VAL A 18 31.00 9.62 -17.82
C VAL A 18 32.30 9.94 -18.56
N VAL A 19 33.28 9.02 -18.59
CA VAL A 19 34.52 9.19 -19.36
C VAL A 19 34.25 9.24 -20.85
N MET A 20 33.34 8.40 -21.39
CA MET A 20 32.92 8.47 -22.79
C MET A 20 32.26 9.81 -23.14
N ILE A 21 31.38 10.32 -22.27
CA ILE A 21 30.74 11.62 -22.49
C ILE A 21 31.77 12.76 -22.49
N ILE A 22 32.72 12.74 -21.55
CA ILE A 22 33.81 13.73 -21.50
C ILE A 22 34.68 13.65 -22.76
N LEU A 23 35.04 12.44 -23.21
CA LEU A 23 35.82 12.24 -24.43
C LEU A 23 35.08 12.73 -25.69
N ILE A 24 33.78 12.48 -25.80
CA ILE A 24 32.94 13.00 -26.90
C ILE A 24 32.93 14.53 -26.87
N CYS A 25 32.74 15.14 -25.69
CA CYS A 25 32.73 16.61 -25.56
C CYS A 25 34.09 17.22 -25.96
N VAL A 26 35.20 16.64 -25.51
CA VAL A 26 36.55 17.10 -25.85
C VAL A 26 36.82 16.96 -27.36
N THR A 27 36.34 15.87 -27.97
CA THR A 27 36.51 15.62 -29.41
C THR A 27 35.70 16.62 -30.25
N VAL A 28 34.47 16.93 -29.85
CA VAL A 28 33.62 17.92 -30.52
C VAL A 28 34.22 19.33 -30.39
N ILE A 29 34.72 19.71 -29.21
CA ILE A 29 35.39 20.99 -29.00
C ILE A 29 36.67 21.09 -29.85
N TRP A 30 37.48 20.03 -29.91
CA TRP A 30 38.70 20.00 -30.71
C TRP A 30 38.42 20.09 -32.22
N LEU A 31 37.39 19.41 -32.71
CA LEU A 31 36.94 19.50 -34.11
C LEU A 31 36.42 20.90 -34.46
N CYS A 32 35.73 21.58 -33.53
CA CYS A 32 35.29 22.96 -33.74
C CYS A 32 36.47 23.94 -33.76
N SER A 33 37.48 23.70 -32.92
CA SER A 33 38.65 24.58 -32.74
C SER A 33 39.65 24.52 -33.90
N THR A 34 39.69 23.42 -34.65
CA THR A 34 40.68 23.18 -35.72
C THR A 34 40.18 23.59 -37.12
N SER A 35 38.93 24.05 -37.25
CA SER A 35 38.35 24.43 -38.54
C SER A 35 38.66 25.89 -38.93
N THR A 36 39.49 26.09 -39.98
CA THR A 36 39.79 27.42 -40.52
C THR A 36 38.56 28.02 -41.24
N PRO A 37 38.42 29.36 -41.28
CA PRO A 37 37.16 29.99 -41.65
C PRO A 37 37.06 30.23 -43.15
N VAL A 38 36.68 29.22 -43.93
CA VAL A 38 36.23 29.44 -45.32
C VAL A 38 35.05 28.51 -45.67
N SER A 39 33.96 29.12 -46.14
CA SER A 39 32.74 28.55 -46.72
C SER A 39 31.50 28.35 -45.84
N ARG A 40 30.34 28.56 -46.48
CA ARG A 40 28.97 28.69 -45.95
C ARG A 40 28.32 27.40 -45.40
N SER A 41 29.05 26.28 -45.26
CA SER A 41 28.49 25.03 -44.69
C SER A 41 28.38 25.01 -43.16
N LYS A 42 28.78 26.10 -42.48
CA LYS A 42 28.85 26.18 -41.01
C LYS A 42 27.49 26.15 -40.30
N SER A 43 26.37 26.49 -40.95
CA SER A 43 25.07 26.53 -40.24
C SER A 43 24.63 25.15 -39.73
N ALA A 44 24.88 24.08 -40.48
CA ALA A 44 24.49 22.73 -40.06
C ALA A 44 25.30 22.20 -38.88
N ALA A 45 26.61 22.48 -38.85
CA ALA A 45 27.49 22.02 -37.76
C ALA A 45 27.18 22.73 -36.42
N TRP A 46 26.85 24.02 -36.46
CA TRP A 46 26.46 24.76 -35.26
C TRP A 46 25.08 24.36 -34.74
N VAL A 47 24.14 24.03 -35.61
CA VAL A 47 22.82 23.50 -35.21
C VAL A 47 22.96 22.15 -34.52
N VAL A 48 23.78 21.25 -35.08
CA VAL A 48 24.04 19.93 -34.46
C VAL A 48 24.78 20.08 -33.13
N ALA A 49 25.73 21.00 -33.01
CA ALA A 49 26.43 21.26 -31.76
C ALA A 49 25.50 21.83 -30.66
N ALA A 50 24.58 22.74 -31.02
CA ALA A 50 23.59 23.28 -30.10
C ALA A 50 22.60 22.20 -29.62
N GLU A 51 22.13 21.34 -30.51
CA GLU A 51 21.21 20.24 -30.18
C GLU A 51 21.89 19.18 -29.29
N ILE A 52 23.19 18.91 -29.51
CA ILE A 52 24.00 18.06 -28.63
C ILE A 52 24.18 18.69 -27.25
N LEU A 53 24.40 20.00 -27.15
CA LEU A 53 24.54 20.71 -25.88
C LEU A 53 23.23 20.76 -25.08
N ASP A 54 22.10 20.99 -25.73
CA ASP A 54 20.77 20.92 -25.07
C ASP A 54 20.47 19.50 -24.58
N THR A 55 20.80 18.48 -25.38
CA THR A 55 20.65 17.08 -24.98
C THR A 55 21.55 16.73 -23.79
N LEU A 56 22.77 17.29 -23.76
CA LEU A 56 23.71 17.13 -22.66
C LEU A 56 23.22 17.81 -21.37
N ASP A 57 22.67 19.02 -21.45
CA ASP A 57 22.15 19.74 -20.28
C ASP A 57 20.98 18.98 -19.64
N VAL A 58 20.05 18.48 -20.46
CA VAL A 58 18.96 17.59 -20.02
C VAL A 58 19.50 16.30 -19.40
N THR A 59 20.56 15.72 -19.95
CA THR A 59 21.15 14.47 -19.44
C THR A 59 21.92 14.69 -18.13
N VAL A 60 22.65 15.81 -18.00
CA VAL A 60 23.37 16.19 -16.79
C VAL A 60 22.38 16.47 -15.66
N ASP A 61 21.27 17.16 -15.94
CA ASP A 61 20.25 17.47 -14.94
C ASP A 61 19.41 16.27 -14.53
N ALA A 62 19.09 15.37 -15.47
CA ALA A 62 18.32 14.17 -15.17
C ALA A 62 19.14 13.09 -14.43
N TYR A 63 20.44 12.97 -14.69
CA TYR A 63 21.24 11.82 -14.21
C TYR A 63 22.41 12.17 -13.29
N ILE A 64 23.07 13.30 -13.47
CA ILE A 64 24.28 13.66 -12.72
C ILE A 64 23.93 14.48 -11.47
N ARG A 65 23.05 15.48 -11.61
CA ARG A 65 22.62 16.35 -10.51
C ARG A 65 21.98 15.59 -9.33
N PRO A 66 21.13 14.56 -9.55
CA PRO A 66 20.60 13.74 -8.45
C PRO A 66 21.66 12.85 -7.78
N ALA A 67 22.66 12.40 -8.54
CA ALA A 67 23.76 11.57 -8.02
C ALA A 67 24.78 12.39 -7.21
N MET A 68 24.92 13.69 -7.49
CA MET A 68 25.86 14.59 -6.82
C MET A 68 25.33 15.23 -5.53
N ASN A 69 24.02 15.11 -5.23
CA ASN A 69 23.44 15.74 -4.05
C ASN A 69 22.73 14.73 -3.10
N PRO A 70 23.48 13.76 -2.52
CA PRO A 70 22.92 12.75 -1.63
C PRO A 70 22.26 13.33 -0.37
N SER A 71 22.60 14.57 0.01
CA SER A 71 22.01 15.27 1.15
C SER A 71 20.53 15.67 0.91
N LEU A 72 20.17 15.97 -0.34
CA LEU A 72 18.81 16.38 -0.73
C LEU A 72 17.90 15.15 -0.85
N GLN A 73 18.37 14.06 -1.46
CA GLN A 73 17.65 12.78 -1.45
C GLN A 73 17.47 12.21 -0.04
N ALA A 74 18.45 12.39 0.85
CA ALA A 74 18.32 12.02 2.27
C ALA A 74 17.25 12.86 2.99
N LYS A 75 17.17 14.17 2.73
CA LYS A 75 16.13 15.06 3.31
C LYS A 75 14.73 14.77 2.76
N GLU A 76 14.59 14.52 1.47
CA GLU A 76 13.31 14.17 0.85
C GLU A 76 12.80 12.80 1.31
N SER A 77 13.69 11.79 1.36
CA SER A 77 13.35 10.47 1.90
C SER A 77 13.04 10.52 3.40
N PHE A 78 13.72 11.35 4.17
CA PHE A 78 13.41 11.59 5.59
C PHE A 78 12.02 12.25 5.76
N SER A 79 11.71 13.27 4.96
CA SER A 79 10.43 13.98 5.01
C SER A 79 9.26 13.10 4.56
N ALA A 80 9.45 12.30 3.51
CA ALA A 80 8.46 11.33 3.05
C ALA A 80 8.18 10.26 4.12
N ARG A 81 9.23 9.73 4.77
CA ARG A 81 9.07 8.78 5.89
C ARG A 81 8.36 9.40 7.09
N LEU A 82 8.61 10.68 7.39
CA LEU A 82 7.91 11.38 8.49
C LEU A 82 6.41 11.50 8.19
N LEU A 83 6.05 11.87 6.95
CA LEU A 83 4.65 11.96 6.50
C LEU A 83 3.95 10.59 6.54
N GLU A 84 4.62 9.52 6.12
CA GLU A 84 4.07 8.16 6.17
C GLU A 84 3.82 7.70 7.62
N GLN A 85 4.69 8.04 8.57
CA GLN A 85 4.53 7.71 9.98
C GLN A 85 3.38 8.48 10.63
N ASP A 86 3.29 9.79 10.37
CA ASP A 86 2.17 10.59 10.86
C ASP A 86 0.84 10.11 10.25
N ALA A 87 0.84 9.73 8.97
CA ALA A 87 -0.34 9.15 8.33
C ALA A 87 -0.76 7.82 8.98
N ALA A 88 0.17 6.94 9.35
CA ALA A 88 -0.12 5.67 10.03
C ALA A 88 -0.73 5.89 11.42
N ALA A 89 -0.13 6.78 12.23
CA ALA A 89 -0.66 7.16 13.54
C ALA A 89 -2.04 7.83 13.41
N GLN A 90 -2.21 8.72 12.43
CA GLN A 90 -3.50 9.34 12.14
C GLN A 90 -4.56 8.35 11.67
N GLN A 91 -4.19 7.33 10.88
CA GLN A 91 -5.11 6.30 10.44
C GLN A 91 -5.64 5.50 11.65
N LEU A 92 -4.77 5.11 12.58
CA LEU A 92 -5.20 4.52 13.86
C LEU A 92 -6.13 5.45 14.62
N LEU A 93 -5.73 6.72 14.79
CA LEU A 93 -6.53 7.70 15.50
C LEU A 93 -7.90 7.92 14.84
N ARG A 94 -8.00 7.94 13.50
CA ARG A 94 -9.28 8.05 12.78
C ARG A 94 -10.16 6.84 13.06
N CYS A 95 -9.61 5.63 12.98
CA CYS A 95 -10.32 4.40 13.34
C CYS A 95 -10.84 4.47 14.80
N PHE A 96 -10.04 4.99 15.75
CA PHE A 96 -10.49 5.14 17.13
C PHE A 96 -11.49 6.28 17.35
N SER A 97 -11.35 7.38 16.61
CA SER A 97 -12.18 8.58 16.76
C SER A 97 -13.59 8.37 16.21
N GLY A 98 -13.72 7.75 15.02
CA GLY A 98 -15.02 7.41 14.44
C GLY A 98 -15.83 6.53 15.40
N LEU A 99 -15.18 5.58 16.07
CA LEU A 99 -15.83 4.68 17.02
C LEU A 99 -16.29 5.34 18.32
N SER A 100 -15.77 6.52 18.68
CA SER A 100 -16.28 7.29 19.83
C SER A 100 -17.55 8.08 19.53
N GLN A 101 -17.86 8.31 18.24
CA GLN A 101 -19.06 9.04 17.80
C GLN A 101 -20.20 8.10 17.39
N PHE A 102 -19.90 6.85 17.02
CA PHE A 102 -20.90 5.82 16.69
C PHE A 102 -21.15 4.86 17.86
N SER A 103 -21.66 5.37 18.98
CA SER A 103 -22.13 4.54 20.11
C SER A 103 -23.45 3.81 19.83
N SER A 104 -23.98 3.82 18.60
CA SER A 104 -25.26 3.19 18.27
C SER A 104 -25.36 2.61 16.84
N CYS A 105 -24.33 1.95 16.33
CA CYS A 105 -24.58 0.93 15.29
C CYS A 105 -24.99 -0.37 15.99
N SER A 106 -26.24 -0.39 16.46
CA SER A 106 -26.95 -1.62 16.73
C SER A 106 -27.01 -2.40 15.42
N TRP A 107 -26.40 -3.58 15.38
CA TRP A 107 -26.73 -4.58 14.37
C TRP A 107 -28.16 -5.03 14.69
N SER A 108 -29.16 -4.32 14.17
CA SER A 108 -30.54 -4.79 14.17
C SER A 108 -30.61 -5.98 13.23
N HIS A 109 -30.75 -7.17 13.82
CA HIS A 109 -31.14 -8.36 13.10
C HIS A 109 -32.54 -8.13 12.54
N SER A 110 -32.64 -7.80 11.25
CA SER A 110 -33.87 -8.11 10.50
C SER A 110 -33.70 -9.55 10.00
N ALA A 111 -34.21 -10.49 10.80
CA ALA A 111 -34.54 -11.81 10.29
C ALA A 111 -35.62 -11.61 9.21
N ILE A 112 -35.33 -12.05 8.00
CA ILE A 112 -36.35 -12.19 6.95
C ILE A 112 -37.12 -13.46 7.32
N ASP A 113 -38.18 -13.31 8.10
CA ASP A 113 -39.23 -14.33 8.18
C ASP A 113 -40.02 -14.28 6.88
N THR A 114 -39.85 -15.33 6.08
CA THR A 114 -40.66 -15.60 4.90
C THR A 114 -41.98 -16.23 5.35
N THR A 115 -42.94 -15.40 5.77
CA THR A 115 -44.34 -15.80 5.78
C THR A 115 -45.24 -14.70 5.22
N SER A 116 -46.16 -15.16 4.37
CA SER A 116 -47.07 -14.43 3.52
C SER A 116 -48.07 -13.56 4.28
N ALA A 117 -48.04 -12.25 4.05
CA ALA A 117 -49.21 -11.37 4.04
C ALA A 117 -48.83 -10.00 3.45
N SER A 118 -49.61 -9.50 2.49
CA SER A 118 -49.49 -8.15 1.94
C SER A 118 -49.82 -7.08 2.97
N PRO A 119 -49.10 -5.95 3.01
CA PRO A 119 -49.64 -4.72 3.57
C PRO A 119 -49.71 -3.58 2.54
N VAL A 120 -50.90 -2.99 2.56
CA VAL A 120 -51.36 -1.69 2.11
C VAL A 120 -50.28 -0.59 2.10
N LEU A 121 -50.21 0.15 0.99
CA LEU A 121 -49.45 1.39 0.80
C LEU A 121 -49.92 2.52 1.75
N PRO A 122 -49.03 3.20 2.48
CA PRO A 122 -49.30 4.53 2.98
C PRO A 122 -48.72 5.60 2.05
N SER A 123 -49.53 6.64 1.84
CA SER A 123 -49.29 7.81 0.99
C SER A 123 -47.93 8.49 1.19
N THR A 124 -47.32 8.82 0.06
CA THR A 124 -46.18 9.71 -0.11
C THR A 124 -46.50 11.13 0.36
N VAL A 125 -45.89 11.55 1.47
CA VAL A 125 -45.71 12.96 1.81
C VAL A 125 -44.26 13.32 1.47
N LEU A 126 -44.09 14.22 0.50
CA LEU A 126 -42.81 14.81 0.12
C LEU A 126 -42.28 15.70 1.26
N PRO A 127 -41.05 15.49 1.77
CA PRO A 127 -40.36 16.51 2.54
C PRO A 127 -39.65 17.47 1.59
N SER A 128 -39.94 18.75 1.80
CA SER A 128 -39.31 19.91 1.18
C SER A 128 -37.79 19.87 1.27
N ASP A 129 -37.14 20.12 0.13
CA ASP A 129 -35.71 20.38 -0.01
C ASP A 129 -35.31 21.63 0.79
N ASP A 130 -34.57 21.43 1.87
CA ASP A 130 -33.67 22.44 2.43
C ASP A 130 -32.35 21.73 2.76
N THR A 131 -31.54 21.54 1.72
CA THR A 131 -30.17 21.02 1.80
C THR A 131 -29.26 22.08 2.42
N GLN A 132 -29.26 22.17 3.76
CA GLN A 132 -28.12 22.71 4.49
C GLN A 132 -26.92 21.80 4.27
N ILE A 133 -26.05 22.19 3.34
CA ILE A 133 -24.67 21.74 3.26
C ILE A 133 -24.01 22.14 4.58
N ARG A 134 -24.08 21.26 5.59
CA ARG A 134 -23.23 21.33 6.78
C ARG A 134 -21.81 21.20 6.28
N ASN A 135 -21.11 22.33 6.22
CA ASN A 135 -19.66 22.38 6.20
C ASN A 135 -19.14 21.46 7.30
N VAL A 136 -18.68 20.26 6.92
CA VAL A 136 -17.94 19.34 7.78
C VAL A 136 -16.66 20.08 8.13
N SER A 137 -16.75 20.88 9.18
CA SER A 137 -15.66 21.64 9.75
C SER A 137 -14.51 20.68 9.96
N GLY A 138 -13.41 20.88 9.21
CA GLY A 138 -12.30 19.93 9.12
C GLY A 138 -11.93 19.42 10.50
N SER A 139 -12.09 18.10 10.71
CA SER A 139 -11.80 17.48 12.00
C SER A 139 -10.36 17.82 12.34
N ARG A 140 -10.15 18.68 13.35
CA ARG A 140 -8.80 18.97 13.86
C ARG A 140 -8.17 17.62 14.18
N ILE A 141 -7.08 17.31 13.49
CA ILE A 141 -6.31 16.09 13.69
C ILE A 141 -5.99 16.05 15.18
N LYS A 142 -6.54 15.06 15.89
CA LYS A 142 -6.26 14.92 17.32
C LYS A 142 -4.74 14.69 17.47
N PRO A 143 -4.09 15.41 18.39
CA PRO A 143 -2.67 15.20 18.64
C PRO A 143 -2.42 13.75 19.06
N ILE A 144 -1.27 13.21 18.66
CA ILE A 144 -0.92 11.80 18.87
C ILE A 144 -0.79 11.43 20.35
N SER A 145 -0.65 12.42 21.24
CA SER A 145 -0.79 12.23 22.69
C SER A 145 -2.11 11.55 23.08
N CYS A 146 -3.18 11.72 22.29
CA CYS A 146 -4.45 11.03 22.49
C CYS A 146 -4.40 9.52 22.16
N LEU A 147 -3.44 9.06 21.36
CA LEU A 147 -3.30 7.65 21.00
C LEU A 147 -2.96 6.82 22.24
N CYS A 148 -2.00 7.27 23.04
CA CYS A 148 -1.58 6.56 24.25
C CYS A 148 -2.71 6.42 25.28
N SER A 149 -3.45 7.50 25.54
CA SER A 149 -4.64 7.42 26.41
C SER A 149 -5.72 6.48 25.86
N SER A 150 -5.86 6.40 24.53
CA SER A 150 -6.84 5.51 23.88
C SER A 150 -6.41 4.05 23.86
N LEU A 151 -5.10 3.78 23.93
CA LEU A 151 -4.52 2.43 23.91
C LEU A 151 -4.19 1.89 25.31
N ALA A 152 -4.10 2.74 26.34
CA ALA A 152 -3.76 2.33 27.70
C ALA A 152 -4.54 1.08 28.16
N GLY A 153 -3.80 0.08 28.65
CA GLY A 153 -4.34 -1.21 29.09
C GLY A 153 -4.69 -2.20 27.99
N LYS A 154 -4.48 -1.87 26.70
CA LYS A 154 -4.95 -2.69 25.57
C LYS A 154 -3.86 -3.50 24.90
N ARG A 155 -4.28 -4.60 24.29
CA ARG A 155 -3.49 -5.48 23.43
C ARG A 155 -3.96 -5.36 21.98
N LEU A 156 -3.04 -4.98 21.12
CA LEU A 156 -3.21 -4.87 19.69
C LEU A 156 -2.54 -6.06 19.02
N THR A 157 -3.28 -6.82 18.22
CA THR A 157 -2.72 -7.86 17.37
C THR A 157 -2.92 -7.49 15.92
N MET A 158 -1.82 -7.39 15.19
CA MET A 158 -1.79 -7.12 13.76
C MET A 158 -1.57 -8.43 13.01
N VAL A 159 -2.45 -8.77 12.08
CA VAL A 159 -2.37 -10.00 11.30
C VAL A 159 -2.39 -9.66 9.82
N GLY A 160 -1.42 -10.17 9.08
CA GLY A 160 -1.37 -10.00 7.64
C GLY A 160 0.00 -10.30 7.05
N GLY A 161 0.18 -9.90 5.80
CA GLY A 161 1.45 -9.99 5.08
C GLY A 161 2.36 -8.76 5.27
N ASP A 162 3.26 -8.57 4.31
CA ASP A 162 4.32 -7.54 4.37
C ASP A 162 3.81 -6.10 4.55
N HIS A 163 2.63 -5.74 4.03
CA HIS A 163 2.06 -4.40 4.21
C HIS A 163 1.64 -4.13 5.66
N VAL A 164 1.07 -5.13 6.34
CA VAL A 164 0.75 -5.03 7.77
C VAL A 164 2.03 -4.98 8.59
N TYR A 165 3.06 -5.74 8.22
CA TYR A 165 4.37 -5.66 8.89
C TYR A 165 5.05 -4.30 8.70
N ARG A 166 4.92 -3.68 7.52
CA ARG A 166 5.42 -2.31 7.28
C ARG A 166 4.69 -1.32 8.19
N PHE A 167 3.37 -1.43 8.30
CA PHE A 167 2.57 -0.59 9.21
C PHE A 167 2.99 -0.78 10.68
N HIS A 168 3.23 -2.02 11.10
CA HIS A 168 3.79 -2.34 12.40
C HIS A 168 5.12 -1.61 12.67
N ASN A 169 6.06 -1.66 11.72
CA ASN A 169 7.34 -0.96 11.88
C ASN A 169 7.19 0.56 11.88
N LEU A 170 6.28 1.13 11.09
CA LEU A 170 5.98 2.56 11.13
C LEU A 170 5.49 2.98 12.51
N LEU A 171 4.65 2.15 13.15
CA LEU A 171 4.17 2.38 14.52
C LEU A 171 5.32 2.32 15.54
N LEU A 172 6.20 1.32 15.46
CA LEU A 172 7.36 1.20 16.35
C LEU A 172 8.37 2.34 16.15
N ASP A 173 8.63 2.74 14.91
CA ASP A 173 9.53 3.84 14.60
C ASP A 173 8.99 5.18 15.11
N HIS A 174 7.68 5.38 14.99
CA HIS A 174 7.02 6.54 15.60
C HIS A 174 7.22 6.54 17.11
N GLN A 175 6.99 5.40 17.77
CA GLN A 175 7.16 5.26 19.22
C GLN A 175 8.60 5.53 19.67
N LYS A 176 9.56 5.05 18.89
CA LYS A 176 10.99 5.29 19.14
C LYS A 176 11.34 6.77 19.12
N ARG A 177 10.69 7.55 18.24
CA ARG A 177 10.89 9.01 18.19
C ARG A 177 10.24 9.72 19.37
N SER A 178 9.03 9.32 19.76
CA SER A 178 8.32 9.95 20.88
C SER A 178 8.93 9.64 22.24
N GLU A 179 9.44 8.42 22.44
CA GLU A 179 9.99 7.98 23.73
C GLU A 179 11.51 8.01 23.82
N GLY A 180 12.21 8.17 22.69
CA GLY A 180 13.68 8.09 22.63
C GLY A 180 14.24 6.68 22.88
N LYS A 181 13.40 5.64 22.92
CA LYS A 181 13.78 4.23 23.15
C LYS A 181 13.78 3.43 21.85
N ARG A 182 14.68 2.45 21.73
CA ARG A 182 14.70 1.53 20.57
C ARG A 182 13.82 0.31 20.87
N PHE A 183 12.93 -0.03 19.94
CA PHE A 183 12.11 -1.24 19.98
C PHE A 183 12.51 -2.15 18.81
N PRO A 184 13.60 -2.93 18.93
CA PRO A 184 13.99 -3.82 17.86
C PRO A 184 12.95 -4.93 17.72
N CYS A 185 12.33 -5.01 16.54
CA CYS A 185 11.58 -6.19 16.12
C CYS A 185 12.56 -7.19 15.47
N LEU A 186 12.47 -8.46 15.84
CA LEU A 186 13.35 -9.53 15.32
C LEU A 186 13.07 -9.89 13.87
N GLY A 187 11.94 -9.44 13.32
CA GLY A 187 11.52 -9.72 11.96
C GLY A 187 10.04 -10.11 11.89
N LYS A 188 9.52 -10.20 10.66
CA LYS A 188 8.12 -10.59 10.43
C LYS A 188 7.78 -12.00 10.92
N GLU A 189 8.76 -12.91 10.92
CA GLU A 189 8.58 -14.31 11.36
C GLU A 189 8.73 -14.47 12.88
N PHE A 190 9.33 -13.50 13.56
CA PHE A 190 9.79 -13.63 14.95
C PHE A 190 9.30 -12.48 15.83
N CYS A 191 8.26 -11.75 15.39
CA CYS A 191 7.67 -10.69 16.20
C CYS A 191 6.94 -11.32 17.40
N THR A 192 7.35 -10.96 18.61
CA THR A 192 6.73 -11.44 19.85
C THR A 192 5.67 -10.44 20.33
N HIS A 193 6.10 -9.38 21.01
CA HIS A 193 5.28 -8.25 21.42
C HIS A 193 6.18 -7.05 21.72
N HIS A 194 5.62 -5.86 21.57
CA HIS A 194 6.27 -4.59 21.83
C HIS A 194 5.38 -3.73 22.70
N HIS A 195 5.98 -3.05 23.67
CA HIS A 195 5.28 -2.03 24.43
C HIS A 195 5.09 -0.78 23.58
N LEU A 196 3.88 -0.22 23.65
CA LEU A 196 3.57 1.12 23.20
C LEU A 196 3.17 1.96 24.41
N CYS A 197 3.54 3.23 24.39
CA CYS A 197 3.20 4.23 25.39
C CYS A 197 3.73 3.91 26.79
N LEU A 198 4.86 3.23 26.88
CA LEU A 198 5.50 2.93 28.16
C LEU A 198 6.29 4.17 28.59
N GLN A 199 5.71 4.94 29.51
CA GLN A 199 6.40 6.10 30.06
C GLN A 199 7.74 5.65 30.67
N ALA A 200 8.84 6.30 30.25
CA ALA A 200 10.12 6.11 30.88
C ALA A 200 9.97 6.49 32.36
N ALA A 201 9.96 5.49 33.23
CA ALA A 201 9.85 5.72 34.66
C ALA A 201 11.14 6.45 35.09
N ARG A 202 11.08 7.80 35.12
CA ARG A 202 12.27 8.65 35.30
C ARG A 202 13.05 8.31 36.57
N ASN A 203 12.43 7.66 37.56
CA ASN A 203 13.04 7.33 38.85
C ASN A 203 12.76 5.89 39.34
N ASN A 204 12.31 4.94 38.50
CA ASN A 204 11.94 3.61 38.99
C ASN A 204 13.01 2.55 38.61
N PRO A 205 13.74 1.95 39.57
CA PRO A 205 14.82 0.98 39.32
C PRO A 205 14.38 -0.34 38.66
N VAL A 206 13.08 -0.48 38.34
CA VAL A 206 12.47 -1.58 37.58
C VAL A 206 12.97 -1.68 36.11
N LEU A 207 13.84 -0.75 35.67
CA LEU A 207 14.49 -0.80 34.35
C LEU A 207 15.38 -2.04 34.11
N LYS A 208 15.89 -2.71 35.15
CA LYS A 208 16.58 -4.01 34.97
C LYS A 208 15.64 -5.16 34.55
N GLU A 209 14.34 -5.04 34.84
CA GLU A 209 13.31 -5.99 34.37
C GLU A 209 12.83 -5.70 32.94
N GLU A 210 13.15 -4.54 32.34
CA GLU A 210 12.77 -4.25 30.94
C GLU A 210 13.35 -5.27 29.95
N LEU A 211 14.52 -5.89 30.24
CA LEU A 211 15.05 -6.99 29.44
C LEU A 211 14.24 -8.29 29.57
N MET A 212 13.63 -8.54 30.74
CA MET A 212 12.82 -9.74 31.00
C MET A 212 11.41 -9.63 30.44
N ARG A 213 10.90 -8.41 30.20
CA ARG A 213 9.56 -8.17 29.62
C ARG A 213 9.41 -8.61 28.17
N TYR A 214 10.51 -8.88 27.46
CA TYR A 214 10.44 -9.51 26.12
C TYR A 214 10.16 -11.02 26.20
N ILE A 215 10.43 -11.64 27.36
CA ILE A 215 10.27 -13.09 27.57
C ILE A 215 8.84 -13.42 28.01
N ARG A 216 8.23 -12.58 28.85
CA ARG A 216 6.86 -12.77 29.35
C ARG A 216 5.97 -11.61 28.96
N SER A 217 4.86 -11.90 28.30
CA SER A 217 3.84 -10.90 27.98
C SER A 217 3.19 -10.36 29.27
N PRO A 218 3.18 -9.04 29.50
CA PRO A 218 2.58 -8.42 30.67
C PRO A 218 1.09 -8.76 30.84
N SER A 219 0.61 -8.81 32.09
CA SER A 219 -0.82 -8.98 32.38
C SER A 219 -1.63 -7.73 32.00
N VAL A 220 -2.96 -7.86 31.90
CA VAL A 220 -3.82 -6.71 31.58
C VAL A 220 -3.74 -5.65 32.70
N GLU A 221 -3.67 -6.09 33.95
CA GLU A 221 -3.53 -5.24 35.13
C GLU A 221 -2.21 -4.46 35.09
N GLU A 222 -1.11 -5.09 34.70
CA GLU A 222 0.19 -4.42 34.52
C GLU A 222 0.14 -3.36 33.42
N LEU A 223 -0.55 -3.64 32.30
CA LEU A 223 -0.74 -2.66 31.22
C LEU A 223 -1.57 -1.46 31.68
N VAL A 224 -2.62 -1.69 32.48
CA VAL A 224 -3.45 -0.62 33.05
C VAL A 224 -2.63 0.21 34.05
N GLN A 225 -1.92 -0.43 34.97
CA GLN A 225 -1.09 0.26 35.98
C GLN A 225 0.00 1.12 35.35
N THR A 226 0.64 0.62 34.29
CA THR A 226 1.68 1.35 33.56
C THR A 226 1.14 2.32 32.52
N SER A 227 -0.18 2.36 32.32
CA SER A 227 -0.84 3.08 31.22
C SER A 227 -0.22 2.77 29.86
N SER A 228 0.32 1.56 29.70
CA SER A 228 0.96 1.10 28.46
C SER A 228 0.04 0.18 27.68
N SER A 229 0.47 -0.19 26.48
CA SER A 229 -0.23 -1.14 25.62
C SER A 229 0.75 -2.09 24.96
N LEU A 230 0.25 -3.20 24.45
CA LEU A 230 1.06 -4.17 23.70
C LEU A 230 0.64 -4.18 22.25
N VAL A 231 1.62 -4.27 21.36
CA VAL A 231 1.41 -4.59 19.96
C VAL A 231 2.21 -5.82 19.58
N ASN A 232 1.58 -6.77 18.88
CA ASN A 232 2.27 -7.84 18.22
C ASN A 232 1.85 -7.96 16.76
N TYR A 233 2.74 -8.51 15.95
CA TYR A 233 2.48 -8.85 14.56
C TYR A 233 2.50 -10.37 14.39
N VAL A 234 1.55 -10.90 13.64
CA VAL A 234 1.48 -12.31 13.25
C VAL A 234 1.42 -12.40 11.74
N LEU A 235 2.35 -13.15 11.16
CA LEU A 235 2.42 -13.35 9.72
C LEU A 235 1.27 -14.25 9.25
N SER A 236 0.50 -13.76 8.27
CA SER A 236 -0.50 -14.53 7.56
C SER A 236 -0.77 -13.85 6.21
N ASP A 237 -0.23 -14.42 5.13
CA ASP A 237 -0.31 -13.79 3.81
C ASP A 237 -1.74 -13.75 3.28
N THR A 238 -2.54 -14.78 3.60
CA THR A 238 -3.92 -14.93 3.10
C THR A 238 -5.01 -14.73 4.16
N LEU A 239 -4.64 -14.56 5.43
CA LEU A 239 -5.56 -14.60 6.56
C LEU A 239 -6.28 -15.95 6.70
N LEU A 240 -5.59 -17.05 6.37
CA LEU A 240 -6.13 -18.41 6.48
C LEU A 240 -6.65 -18.70 7.90
N THR A 241 -7.85 -19.26 7.98
CA THR A 241 -8.53 -19.60 9.24
C THR A 241 -9.09 -21.01 9.25
N LEU A 242 -8.19 -21.99 9.33
CA LEU A 242 -8.57 -23.38 9.59
C LEU A 242 -8.90 -23.59 11.08
N PRO A 243 -9.87 -24.48 11.40
CA PRO A 243 -10.29 -24.76 12.76
C PRO A 243 -9.25 -25.52 13.58
N ASP A 244 -8.44 -26.36 12.93
CA ASP A 244 -7.40 -27.15 13.57
C ASP A 244 -6.10 -26.34 13.67
N PRO A 245 -5.59 -26.05 14.89
CA PRO A 245 -4.32 -25.36 15.07
C PRO A 245 -3.11 -26.16 14.55
N GLU A 246 -3.22 -27.48 14.47
CA GLU A 246 -2.15 -28.38 14.00
C GLU A 246 -2.24 -28.65 12.49
N ALA A 247 -3.12 -27.93 11.78
CA ALA A 247 -3.25 -28.04 10.33
C ALA A 247 -1.89 -27.80 9.66
N PRO A 248 -1.49 -28.65 8.69
CA PRO A 248 -0.17 -28.56 8.07
C PRO A 248 0.08 -27.19 7.40
N GLU A 249 -0.96 -26.51 6.94
CA GLU A 249 -0.89 -25.18 6.34
C GLU A 249 -0.26 -24.12 7.26
N TYR A 250 -0.30 -24.33 8.58
CA TYR A 250 0.33 -23.44 9.56
C TYR A 250 1.80 -23.80 9.87
N SER A 251 2.24 -25.01 9.52
CA SER A 251 3.60 -25.49 9.82
C SER A 251 4.48 -25.59 8.58
N VAL A 252 3.89 -25.79 7.40
CA VAL A 252 4.61 -25.84 6.12
C VAL A 252 4.15 -24.74 5.18
N PRO A 253 5.06 -24.12 4.41
CA PRO A 253 4.66 -23.17 3.38
C PRO A 253 3.78 -23.87 2.34
N TYR A 254 2.52 -23.46 2.22
CA TYR A 254 1.59 -24.01 1.25
C TYR A 254 1.63 -23.22 -0.06
N ILE A 255 1.32 -23.90 -1.17
CA ILE A 255 1.25 -23.26 -2.49
C ILE A 255 -0.21 -22.89 -2.72
N HIS A 256 -0.48 -21.60 -2.91
CA HIS A 256 -1.83 -21.12 -3.15
C HIS A 256 -2.35 -21.64 -4.49
N ALA A 257 -3.51 -22.29 -4.50
CA ALA A 257 -4.04 -22.98 -5.69
C ALA A 257 -4.20 -22.06 -6.92
N PHE A 258 -4.73 -20.85 -6.71
CA PHE A 258 -4.92 -19.87 -7.79
C PHE A 258 -3.61 -19.28 -8.34
N SER A 259 -2.75 -18.74 -7.47
CA SER A 259 -1.55 -18.03 -7.93
C SER A 259 -0.35 -18.95 -8.14
N GLY A 260 -0.33 -20.15 -7.59
CA GLY A 260 0.88 -20.99 -7.56
C GLY A 260 2.03 -20.37 -6.76
N VAL A 261 1.78 -19.30 -6.01
CA VAL A 261 2.77 -18.65 -5.15
C VAL A 261 2.75 -19.32 -3.78
N ARG A 262 3.94 -19.53 -3.23
CA ARG A 262 4.10 -20.03 -1.86
C ARG A 262 3.67 -18.94 -0.87
N SER A 263 2.70 -19.26 -0.04
CA SER A 263 2.21 -18.42 1.05
C SER A 263 2.71 -18.95 2.39
N ARG A 264 2.79 -18.07 3.38
CA ARG A 264 3.10 -18.43 4.75
C ARG A 264 1.96 -18.05 5.67
N GLU A 265 1.56 -19.02 6.47
CA GLU A 265 0.49 -18.87 7.45
C GLU A 265 1.00 -19.24 8.83
N THR A 266 0.38 -18.66 9.84
CA THR A 266 0.60 -18.99 11.24
C THR A 266 -0.78 -19.05 11.87
N TYR A 267 -0.97 -19.93 12.86
CA TYR A 267 -2.24 -20.02 13.58
C TYR A 267 -2.50 -18.76 14.44
N TRP A 268 -2.99 -17.71 13.79
CA TRP A 268 -3.10 -16.37 14.36
C TRP A 268 -4.36 -16.18 15.20
N ILE A 269 -5.34 -17.08 15.09
CA ILE A 269 -6.58 -17.07 15.88
C ILE A 269 -6.27 -17.09 17.38
N ALA A 270 -5.27 -17.85 17.83
CA ALA A 270 -4.87 -17.89 19.24
C ALA A 270 -4.42 -16.51 19.76
N SER A 271 -3.65 -15.78 18.95
CA SER A 271 -3.21 -14.42 19.28
C SER A 271 -4.39 -13.43 19.24
N ALA A 272 -5.23 -13.52 18.23
CA ALA A 272 -6.43 -12.69 18.09
C ALA A 272 -7.45 -12.88 19.22
N ARG A 273 -7.53 -14.08 19.82
CA ARG A 273 -8.34 -14.32 21.03
C ARG A 273 -7.87 -13.52 22.24
N LYS A 274 -6.58 -13.16 22.32
CA LYS A 274 -5.99 -12.39 23.43
C LYS A 274 -5.99 -10.87 23.18
N ALA A 275 -6.36 -10.45 21.96
CA ALA A 275 -6.34 -9.05 21.56
C ALA A 275 -7.62 -8.31 21.99
N ASP A 276 -7.47 -7.05 22.39
CA ASP A 276 -8.59 -6.11 22.55
C ASP A 276 -8.91 -5.43 21.21
N ILE A 277 -7.86 -5.20 20.41
CA ILE A 277 -7.94 -4.62 19.08
C ILE A 277 -7.23 -5.57 18.11
N LEU A 278 -7.97 -6.10 17.15
CA LEU A 278 -7.46 -6.92 16.06
C LEU A 278 -7.37 -6.05 14.81
N ILE A 279 -6.19 -5.94 14.23
CA ILE A 279 -5.95 -5.27 12.95
C ILE A 279 -5.66 -6.35 11.92
N LEU A 280 -6.54 -6.51 10.95
CA LEU A 280 -6.39 -7.47 9.85
C LEU A 280 -6.01 -6.72 8.60
N GLY A 281 -5.10 -7.27 7.80
CA GLY A 281 -4.85 -6.73 6.47
C GLY A 281 -4.37 -7.82 5.54
N ARG A 282 -5.01 -7.91 4.38
CA ARG A 282 -4.59 -8.79 3.29
C ARG A 282 -4.17 -7.95 2.09
N GLY A 283 -3.01 -8.28 1.52
CA GLY A 283 -2.54 -7.67 0.28
C GLY A 283 -3.23 -8.28 -0.93
N PRO A 284 -3.12 -7.67 -2.12
CA PRO A 284 -3.66 -8.27 -3.33
C PRO A 284 -3.04 -9.65 -3.57
N LEU A 285 -3.78 -10.55 -4.23
CA LEU A 285 -3.28 -11.85 -4.63
C LEU A 285 -2.12 -11.67 -5.61
N SER A 286 -1.01 -12.33 -5.34
CA SER A 286 0.15 -12.37 -6.22
C SER A 286 -0.22 -12.93 -7.60
N ALA A 287 0.35 -12.35 -8.66
CA ALA A 287 0.28 -12.95 -9.99
C ALA A 287 1.09 -14.26 -10.02
N PRO A 288 0.77 -15.21 -10.93
CA PRO A 288 1.52 -16.45 -11.03
C PRO A 288 3.02 -16.25 -11.26
N PRO A 289 3.90 -17.11 -10.70
CA PRO A 289 5.35 -16.99 -10.87
C PRO A 289 5.81 -16.91 -12.33
N SER A 290 5.10 -17.59 -13.23
CA SER A 290 5.35 -17.58 -14.68
C SER A 290 5.25 -16.18 -15.30
N THR A 291 4.44 -15.29 -14.72
CA THR A 291 4.29 -13.92 -15.22
C THR A 291 5.59 -13.15 -15.12
N TYR A 292 6.37 -13.35 -14.05
CA TYR A 292 7.67 -12.70 -13.81
C TYR A 292 8.76 -13.13 -14.80
N THR A 293 8.56 -14.26 -15.49
CA THR A 293 9.42 -14.68 -16.63
C THR A 293 8.88 -14.19 -17.97
N GLY A 294 7.84 -13.35 -17.97
CA GLY A 294 7.17 -12.85 -19.17
C GLY A 294 6.10 -13.78 -19.73
N ASN A 295 5.80 -14.92 -19.09
CA ASN A 295 4.75 -15.81 -19.53
C ASN A 295 3.41 -15.44 -18.88
N TRP A 296 2.57 -14.77 -19.67
CA TRP A 296 1.23 -14.33 -19.28
C TRP A 296 0.11 -15.23 -19.83
N SER A 297 0.41 -16.50 -20.13
CA SER A 297 -0.57 -17.43 -20.71
C SER A 297 -1.82 -17.58 -19.86
N PHE A 298 -1.72 -17.47 -18.52
CA PHE A 298 -2.86 -17.60 -17.61
C PHE A 298 -3.97 -16.56 -17.88
N LEU A 299 -3.65 -15.44 -18.54
CA LEU A 299 -4.64 -14.40 -18.85
C LEU A 299 -5.71 -14.86 -19.85
N SER A 300 -5.48 -15.92 -20.63
CA SER A 300 -6.48 -16.45 -21.58
C SER A 300 -7.64 -17.17 -20.91
N ASP A 301 -7.49 -17.54 -19.64
CA ASP A 301 -8.40 -18.47 -18.97
C ASP A 301 -9.55 -17.75 -18.26
N PHE A 302 -9.55 -16.42 -18.27
CA PHE A 302 -10.53 -15.60 -17.55
C PHE A 302 -11.64 -15.07 -18.46
N PRO A 303 -12.89 -15.01 -17.95
CA PRO A 303 -13.96 -14.35 -18.67
C PRO A 303 -13.69 -12.84 -18.77
N SER A 304 -14.21 -12.21 -19.82
CA SER A 304 -14.09 -10.76 -19.96
C SER A 304 -15.09 -10.06 -19.04
N TYR A 305 -14.57 -9.31 -18.06
CA TYR A 305 -15.36 -8.49 -17.13
C TYR A 305 -15.57 -7.08 -17.68
N THR A 306 -14.68 -6.65 -18.57
CA THR A 306 -14.72 -5.35 -19.23
C THR A 306 -15.74 -5.29 -20.38
N GLY A 307 -16.42 -6.38 -20.72
CA GLY A 307 -17.51 -6.43 -21.70
C GLY A 307 -17.08 -6.07 -23.13
N SER A 308 -18.04 -5.68 -23.98
CA SER A 308 -17.78 -5.30 -25.39
C SER A 308 -17.07 -3.96 -25.56
N TYR A 309 -16.49 -3.39 -24.50
CA TYR A 309 -15.63 -2.21 -24.55
C TYR A 309 -14.26 -2.58 -25.12
N HIS A 310 -14.28 -3.20 -26.30
CA HIS A 310 -13.19 -3.16 -27.25
C HIS A 310 -13.09 -1.72 -27.78
N VAL A 311 -12.71 -0.80 -26.90
CA VAL A 311 -11.99 0.38 -27.36
C VAL A 311 -10.89 -0.19 -28.25
N LYS A 312 -10.85 0.25 -29.51
CA LYS A 312 -9.83 -0.18 -30.47
C LYS A 312 -8.48 0.34 -29.98
N ILE A 313 -7.95 -0.30 -28.93
CA ILE A 313 -6.58 -0.10 -28.48
C ILE A 313 -5.75 -0.60 -29.66
N PRO A 314 -4.93 0.26 -30.29
CA PRO A 314 -4.14 -0.14 -31.42
C PRO A 314 -3.31 -1.36 -31.02
N SER A 315 -3.46 -2.45 -31.77
CA SER A 315 -2.77 -3.69 -31.49
C SER A 315 -1.31 -3.54 -31.91
N PHE A 316 -0.53 -2.81 -31.12
CA PHE A 316 0.91 -2.80 -31.28
C PHE A 316 1.42 -4.22 -31.01
N ALA A 317 2.35 -4.71 -31.84
CA ALA A 317 2.98 -6.03 -31.73
C ALA A 317 3.94 -6.09 -30.53
N SER A 318 3.46 -5.70 -29.35
CA SER A 318 4.21 -5.74 -28.10
C SER A 318 4.11 -7.14 -27.49
N PRO A 319 5.20 -7.68 -26.94
CA PRO A 319 5.18 -8.91 -26.14
C PRO A 319 4.43 -8.76 -24.80
N ILE A 320 3.98 -7.54 -24.47
CA ILE A 320 3.24 -7.24 -23.24
C ILE A 320 1.76 -7.62 -23.46
N PRO A 321 1.13 -8.35 -22.53
CA PRO A 321 -0.28 -8.69 -22.64
C PRO A 321 -1.17 -7.45 -22.71
N LYS A 322 -2.34 -7.60 -23.35
CA LYS A 322 -3.31 -6.51 -23.49
C LYS A 322 -3.71 -6.04 -22.08
N PRO A 323 -3.62 -4.74 -21.75
CA PRO A 323 -3.97 -4.23 -20.42
C PRO A 323 -5.36 -4.68 -19.93
N LEU A 324 -6.32 -4.79 -20.85
CA LEU A 324 -7.67 -5.29 -20.54
C LEU A 324 -7.67 -6.72 -20.00
N GLN A 325 -6.81 -7.61 -20.51
CA GLN A 325 -6.70 -8.98 -20.00
C GLN A 325 -6.10 -9.02 -18.60
N ILE A 326 -5.14 -8.13 -18.30
CA ILE A 326 -4.61 -7.98 -16.94
C ILE A 326 -5.71 -7.54 -15.99
N VAL A 327 -6.56 -6.60 -16.42
CA VAL A 327 -7.69 -6.12 -15.64
C VAL A 327 -8.72 -7.22 -15.44
N ASP A 328 -9.10 -7.95 -16.49
CA ASP A 328 -10.02 -9.08 -16.40
C ASP A 328 -9.50 -10.15 -15.42
N ALA A 329 -8.21 -10.48 -15.47
CA ALA A 329 -7.57 -11.40 -14.54
C ALA A 329 -7.55 -10.89 -13.09
N ALA A 330 -7.26 -9.59 -12.88
CA ALA A 330 -7.26 -8.97 -11.57
C ALA A 330 -8.67 -8.96 -10.95
N VAL A 331 -9.68 -8.57 -11.73
CA VAL A 331 -11.08 -8.59 -11.31
C VAL A 331 -11.51 -10.03 -11.00
N HIS A 332 -11.15 -10.99 -11.86
CA HIS A 332 -11.42 -12.40 -11.61
C HIS A 332 -10.83 -12.85 -10.27
N ALA A 333 -9.53 -12.64 -10.05
CA ALA A 333 -8.84 -13.02 -8.81
C ALA A 333 -9.49 -12.38 -7.57
N THR A 334 -9.90 -11.12 -7.66
CA THR A 334 -10.59 -10.43 -6.56
C THR A 334 -11.93 -11.10 -6.25
N LEU A 335 -12.76 -11.36 -7.27
CA LEU A 335 -14.13 -11.84 -7.09
C LEU A 335 -14.20 -13.34 -6.76
N SER A 336 -13.36 -14.17 -7.37
CA SER A 336 -13.43 -15.63 -7.23
C SER A 336 -12.59 -16.18 -6.08
N VAL A 337 -11.58 -15.43 -5.61
CA VAL A 337 -10.64 -15.90 -4.59
C VAL A 337 -10.54 -14.94 -3.42
N PHE A 338 -10.12 -13.69 -3.65
CA PHE A 338 -9.80 -12.76 -2.56
C PHE A 338 -11.02 -12.49 -1.67
N LEU A 339 -12.15 -12.05 -2.25
CA LEU A 339 -13.34 -11.70 -1.47
C LEU A 339 -13.97 -12.92 -0.75
N PRO A 340 -14.16 -14.09 -1.40
CA PRO A 340 -14.65 -15.28 -0.72
C PRO A 340 -13.78 -15.70 0.47
N GLU A 341 -12.45 -15.64 0.33
CA GLU A 341 -11.54 -15.98 1.43
C GLU A 341 -11.61 -14.96 2.58
N ILE A 342 -11.71 -13.66 2.28
CA ILE A 342 -11.94 -12.64 3.32
C ILE A 342 -13.28 -12.85 4.02
N GLN A 343 -14.33 -13.14 3.26
CA GLN A 343 -15.64 -13.45 3.82
C GLN A 343 -15.56 -14.66 4.76
N HIS A 344 -14.90 -15.73 4.34
CA HIS A 344 -14.67 -16.91 5.16
C HIS A 344 -13.93 -16.57 6.46
N THR A 345 -12.84 -15.81 6.41
CA THR A 345 -12.13 -15.34 7.60
C THR A 345 -13.06 -14.57 8.55
N LEU A 346 -13.88 -13.65 8.01
CA LEU A 346 -14.82 -12.87 8.81
C LEU A 346 -15.92 -13.75 9.44
N ASP A 347 -16.41 -14.76 8.72
CA ASP A 347 -17.39 -15.71 9.23
C ASP A 347 -16.81 -16.56 10.37
N VAL A 348 -15.56 -17.02 10.25
CA VAL A 348 -14.86 -17.71 11.34
C VAL A 348 -14.70 -16.81 12.56
N LEU A 349 -14.37 -15.53 12.37
CA LEU A 349 -14.28 -14.57 13.48
C LEU A 349 -15.64 -14.35 14.15
N ARG A 350 -16.73 -14.26 13.38
CA ARG A 350 -18.10 -14.11 13.91
C ARG A 350 -18.56 -15.35 14.67
N ALA A 351 -18.27 -16.53 14.14
CA ALA A 351 -18.65 -17.81 14.75
C ALA A 351 -17.84 -18.10 16.04
N ASN A 352 -16.63 -17.53 16.15
CA ASN A 352 -15.79 -17.73 17.31
C ASN A 352 -16.22 -16.83 18.47
N GLY A 353 -16.88 -17.43 19.48
CA GLY A 353 -17.42 -16.70 20.64
C GLY A 353 -16.41 -15.88 21.46
N CYS A 354 -15.10 -16.09 21.28
CA CYS A 354 -14.07 -15.23 21.88
C CYS A 354 -14.00 -13.83 21.26
N PHE A 355 -14.60 -13.61 20.09
CA PHE A 355 -14.77 -12.28 19.49
C PHE A 355 -16.13 -11.71 19.88
N ASN A 356 -16.25 -11.40 21.18
CA ASN A 356 -17.42 -10.72 21.70
C ASN A 356 -17.56 -9.29 21.11
N ARG A 357 -18.74 -8.67 21.29
CA ARG A 357 -19.03 -7.30 20.83
C ARG A 357 -18.09 -6.21 21.37
N LYS A 358 -17.21 -6.52 22.33
CA LYS A 358 -16.28 -5.53 22.92
C LYS A 358 -14.97 -5.43 22.15
N LYS A 359 -14.57 -6.47 21.41
CA LYS A 359 -13.33 -6.44 20.61
C LYS A 359 -13.51 -5.57 19.38
N LYS A 360 -12.47 -4.80 19.07
CA LYS A 360 -12.44 -3.95 17.88
C LYS A 360 -11.69 -4.67 16.78
N VAL A 361 -12.35 -4.92 15.65
CA VAL A 361 -11.72 -5.43 14.45
C VAL A 361 -11.56 -4.27 13.47
N ILE A 362 -10.34 -4.04 13.00
CA ILE A 362 -9.98 -2.98 12.07
C ILE A 362 -9.41 -3.63 10.83
N TRP A 363 -9.95 -3.27 9.66
CA TRP A 363 -9.39 -3.67 8.37
C TRP A 363 -8.36 -2.64 7.91
N LEU A 364 -7.11 -3.05 7.79
CA LEU A 364 -6.04 -2.24 7.21
C LEU A 364 -6.06 -2.41 5.69
N VAL A 365 -6.62 -1.42 5.02
CA VAL A 365 -6.61 -1.35 3.55
C VAL A 365 -5.16 -1.22 3.08
N SER A 366 -4.72 -2.12 2.20
CA SER A 366 -3.47 -1.96 1.48
C SER A 366 -3.59 -0.72 0.61
N GLN A 367 -2.85 0.34 0.93
CA GLN A 367 -2.73 1.47 0.02
C GLN A 367 -1.90 1.02 -1.19
N SER A 368 -2.58 0.54 -2.22
CA SER A 368 -1.96 0.31 -3.51
C SER A 368 -1.38 1.62 -3.99
N ARG A 369 -0.05 1.70 -4.09
CA ARG A 369 0.63 2.86 -4.63
C ARG A 369 0.40 2.84 -6.13
N LEU A 370 -0.62 3.55 -6.59
CA LEU A 370 -0.55 4.09 -7.94
C LEU A 370 0.77 4.87 -8.00
N PRO A 371 1.71 4.54 -8.91
CA PRO A 371 2.92 5.32 -9.11
C PRO A 371 2.52 6.67 -9.70
N TRP A 372 1.98 7.56 -8.87
CA TRP A 372 1.60 8.90 -9.27
C TRP A 372 2.85 9.77 -9.23
N ASN A 373 3.78 9.49 -10.14
CA ASN A 373 5.01 10.26 -10.31
C ASN A 373 4.69 11.58 -11.04
N GLY A 374 4.03 12.52 -10.36
CA GLY A 374 3.99 13.91 -10.80
C GLY A 374 2.74 14.70 -10.41
N ARG A 375 2.96 15.88 -9.81
CA ARG A 375 1.92 16.92 -9.65
C ARG A 375 1.27 17.32 -11.00
N GLY A 376 1.95 17.07 -12.13
CA GLY A 376 1.44 17.31 -13.48
C GLY A 376 0.34 16.33 -13.92
N GLN A 377 0.53 15.03 -13.68
CA GLN A 377 -0.45 14.01 -14.10
C GLN A 377 -1.79 14.13 -13.35
N LYS A 378 -1.79 14.62 -12.10
CA LYS A 378 -3.03 14.84 -11.31
C LYS A 378 -3.95 15.89 -11.93
N LYS A 379 -3.37 16.93 -12.54
CA LYS A 379 -4.13 17.99 -13.22
C LYS A 379 -4.59 17.57 -14.61
N ALA A 380 -3.78 16.82 -15.36
CA ALA A 380 -4.17 16.30 -16.67
C ALA A 380 -5.33 15.28 -16.55
N PHE A 381 -5.24 14.34 -15.60
CA PHE A 381 -6.29 13.33 -15.39
C PHE A 381 -7.66 13.94 -15.02
N LEU A 382 -7.67 14.95 -14.15
CA LEU A 382 -8.92 15.64 -13.78
C LEU A 382 -9.48 16.51 -14.92
N ARG A 383 -8.65 17.07 -15.81
CA ARG A 383 -9.11 17.94 -16.90
C ARG A 383 -9.59 17.20 -18.15
N THR A 384 -8.97 16.07 -18.48
CA THR A 384 -9.22 15.41 -19.79
C THR A 384 -10.41 14.45 -19.76
N TYR A 385 -10.81 13.96 -18.58
CA TYR A 385 -11.80 12.89 -18.45
C TYR A 385 -12.95 13.19 -17.48
N LEU A 386 -13.05 14.43 -16.98
CA LEU A 386 -14.36 14.93 -16.56
C LEU A 386 -15.17 15.10 -17.84
N PRO A 387 -16.33 14.44 -17.99
CA PRO A 387 -17.19 14.71 -19.12
C PRO A 387 -17.43 16.23 -19.15
N PRO A 388 -17.36 16.87 -20.33
CA PRO A 388 -17.76 18.27 -20.45
C PRO A 388 -19.13 18.41 -19.80
N SER A 389 -19.27 19.41 -18.94
CA SER A 389 -20.22 19.53 -17.84
C SER A 389 -21.70 19.61 -18.25
N GLY A 390 -22.19 18.69 -19.07
CA GLY A 390 -23.52 18.78 -19.67
C GLY A 390 -24.17 17.48 -20.17
N GLN A 391 -23.57 16.28 -20.01
CA GLN A 391 -24.22 15.06 -20.48
C GLN A 391 -23.98 13.83 -19.57
N GLY A 392 -25.06 13.41 -18.89
CA GLY A 392 -25.26 12.05 -18.38
C GLY A 392 -25.12 11.89 -16.87
N ASP A 393 -26.21 11.44 -16.23
CA ASP A 393 -26.35 11.06 -14.81
C ASP A 393 -25.48 9.85 -14.37
N SER A 394 -24.29 9.67 -14.95
CA SER A 394 -23.38 8.65 -14.44
C SER A 394 -22.88 9.09 -13.07
N SER A 395 -23.42 8.47 -12.02
CA SER A 395 -23.01 8.70 -10.64
C SER A 395 -21.49 8.65 -10.55
N PRO A 396 -20.82 9.69 -10.01
CA PRO A 396 -19.36 9.74 -9.90
C PRO A 396 -18.76 8.63 -9.03
N GLY A 397 -19.60 7.80 -8.40
CA GLY A 397 -19.21 6.59 -7.67
C GLY A 397 -19.32 5.28 -8.47
N ASP A 398 -19.75 5.26 -9.75
CA ASP A 398 -19.80 3.99 -10.49
C ASP A 398 -18.37 3.40 -10.62
N PRO A 399 -18.08 2.25 -9.99
CA PRO A 399 -16.76 1.64 -10.02
C PRO A 399 -16.30 1.31 -11.44
N LYS A 400 -17.25 1.08 -12.35
CA LYS A 400 -16.97 0.87 -13.77
C LYS A 400 -16.39 2.12 -14.42
N VAL A 401 -16.93 3.30 -14.09
CA VAL A 401 -16.42 4.58 -14.62
C VAL A 401 -15.02 4.86 -14.06
N VAL A 402 -14.77 4.56 -12.79
CA VAL A 402 -13.43 4.69 -12.18
C VAL A 402 -12.43 3.76 -12.86
N LEU A 403 -12.79 2.50 -13.07
CA LEU A 403 -11.97 1.51 -13.77
C LEU A 403 -11.70 1.93 -15.23
N LEU A 404 -12.73 2.37 -15.95
CA LEU A 404 -12.62 2.84 -17.33
C LEU A 404 -11.74 4.08 -17.45
N ARG A 405 -11.80 5.03 -16.49
CA ARG A 405 -10.87 6.18 -16.46
C ARG A 405 -9.44 5.74 -16.21
N HIS A 406 -9.21 4.75 -15.35
CA HIS A 406 -7.87 4.19 -15.15
C HIS A 406 -7.37 3.51 -16.42
N LEU A 407 -8.21 2.69 -17.07
CA LEU A 407 -7.91 2.05 -18.35
C LEU A 407 -7.61 3.06 -19.46
N ALA A 408 -8.37 4.15 -19.54
CA ALA A 408 -8.16 5.22 -20.51
C ALA A 408 -6.80 5.91 -20.29
N ALA A 409 -6.44 6.23 -19.04
CA ALA A 409 -5.13 6.81 -18.72
C ALA A 409 -3.97 5.89 -19.11
N LEU A 410 -4.14 4.57 -18.94
CA LEU A 410 -3.15 3.57 -19.34
C LEU A 410 -3.08 3.39 -20.86
N SER A 411 -4.17 3.65 -21.59
CA SER A 411 -4.20 3.56 -23.05
C SER A 411 -3.50 4.72 -23.75
N THR A 412 -3.35 5.86 -23.07
CA THR A 412 -2.70 7.06 -23.61
C THR A 412 -1.20 7.13 -23.38
N ASP A 413 -0.66 6.31 -22.47
CA ASP A 413 0.77 6.27 -22.19
C ASP A 413 1.39 5.09 -22.95
N GLU A 414 2.35 5.36 -23.84
CA GLU A 414 2.88 4.40 -24.82
C GLU A 414 3.57 3.16 -24.22
N ARG A 415 3.73 3.08 -22.89
CA ARG A 415 4.26 1.91 -22.20
C ARG A 415 3.58 1.72 -20.86
N LEU A 416 2.86 0.61 -20.71
CA LEU A 416 2.56 0.05 -19.40
C LEU A 416 3.92 -0.32 -18.76
N GLU A 417 4.51 0.60 -17.99
CA GLU A 417 5.85 0.41 -17.42
C GLU A 417 5.93 -0.80 -16.48
N ASP A 418 4.80 -1.17 -15.86
CA ASP A 418 4.71 -2.28 -14.93
C ASP A 418 3.31 -2.96 -14.97
N PRO A 419 3.16 -4.13 -15.63
CA PRO A 419 1.91 -4.88 -15.67
C PRO A 419 1.48 -5.43 -14.31
N TRP A 420 2.41 -5.69 -13.38
CA TRP A 420 2.06 -6.16 -12.03
C TRP A 420 1.48 -5.04 -11.19
N THR A 421 2.01 -3.83 -11.30
CA THR A 421 1.43 -2.65 -10.65
C THR A 421 -0.02 -2.45 -11.10
N LEU A 422 -0.33 -2.61 -12.39
CA LEU A 422 -1.72 -2.58 -12.87
C LEU A 422 -2.56 -3.68 -12.22
N TYR A 423 -2.10 -4.93 -12.28
CA TYR A 423 -2.78 -6.09 -11.71
C TYR A 423 -3.10 -5.91 -10.22
N TYR A 424 -2.13 -5.46 -9.42
CA TYR A 424 -2.30 -5.23 -7.98
C TYR A 424 -3.14 -4.00 -7.65
N ASN A 425 -3.03 -2.94 -8.44
CA ASN A 425 -3.85 -1.74 -8.24
C ASN A 425 -5.32 -2.03 -8.49
N VAL A 426 -5.66 -2.75 -9.56
CA VAL A 426 -7.06 -3.15 -9.85
C VAL A 426 -7.64 -3.97 -8.71
N GLN A 427 -6.88 -4.92 -8.16
CA GLN A 427 -7.34 -5.70 -7.01
C GLN A 427 -7.55 -4.86 -5.74
N GLY A 428 -6.77 -3.80 -5.54
CA GLY A 428 -6.85 -2.92 -4.39
C GLY A 428 -7.81 -1.73 -4.55
N MET A 429 -8.47 -1.59 -5.69
CA MET A 429 -9.53 -0.59 -5.86
C MET A 429 -10.70 -0.97 -4.95
N SER A 430 -11.13 -0.04 -4.09
CA SER A 430 -12.42 -0.21 -3.42
C SER A 430 -13.52 -0.01 -4.46
N PHE A 431 -14.36 -1.04 -4.62
CA PHE A 431 -15.62 -0.93 -5.35
C PHE A 431 -16.66 -0.48 -4.32
N ASP A 432 -16.56 0.78 -3.88
CA ASP A 432 -17.50 1.38 -2.92
C ASP A 432 -18.82 1.75 -3.59
#